data_AF-A0A936AEY5-F1
#
_entry.id   AF-A0A936AEY5-F1
#
_cell.length_a   1.000
_cell.length_b   1.000
_cell.length_c   1.000
_cell.angle_alpha   90.00
_cell.angle_beta   90.00
_cell.angle_gamma   90.00
#
_symmetry.space_group_name_H-M   'P 1'
#
loop_
_entity.id
_entity.type
_entity.pdbx_description
1 polymer ?
#
loop_
_entity_poly.entity_id
_entity_poly.type
_entity_poly.pdbx_seq_one_letter_code
_entity_poly.pdbx_strand_id
1 'polypeptide(L)'
;MLLGSERSGTGEFTLGPGGTLNIGGAAGIAKGNGAGRFNCSGGLLKVTGSDLTTSMPMTLTNLSLVDTSGVTATFNGALSGAGGLAKTGAGTLTLAAANSYSGATQVIAGTLAVNLPTLADDADVALGTGTTLHLAFTGTDTIRRFTINGLLQATGTWVPSAPRDEPDGADHRADS
;
A
#
# COMPACT_ATOMS: atom_id res chain seq x y z
N MET A 1 -15.73 13.04 3.10
CA MET A 1 -15.12 14.38 3.06
C MET A 1 -14.87 14.75 1.59
N LEU A 2 -15.48 15.84 1.12
CA LEU A 2 -15.24 16.36 -0.23
C LEU A 2 -14.29 17.55 -0.13
N LEU A 3 -13.19 17.50 -0.89
CA LEU A 3 -12.23 18.60 -0.97
C LEU A 3 -12.40 19.33 -2.31
N GLY A 4 -12.59 20.65 -2.26
CA GLY A 4 -12.76 21.49 -3.47
C GLY A 4 -14.17 21.45 -4.08
N SER A 5 -15.21 21.60 -3.26
CA SER A 5 -16.63 21.46 -3.63
C SER A 5 -17.21 22.60 -4.50
N GLU A 6 -16.47 23.67 -4.75
CA GLU A 6 -16.88 24.75 -5.65
C GLU A 6 -16.00 24.76 -6.90
N ARG A 7 -16.49 25.32 -8.02
CA ARG A 7 -15.89 25.27 -9.37
C ARG A 7 -14.44 25.80 -9.48
N SER A 8 -13.78 26.16 -8.38
CA SER A 8 -12.34 26.46 -8.29
C SER A 8 -11.74 26.20 -6.89
N GLY A 9 -12.39 25.44 -6.00
CA GLY A 9 -11.98 25.31 -4.60
C GLY A 9 -10.63 24.60 -4.40
N THR A 10 -9.73 25.20 -3.63
CA THR A 10 -8.35 24.73 -3.37
C THR A 10 -8.18 24.06 -2.01
N GLY A 11 -9.26 23.52 -1.41
CA GLY A 11 -9.26 23.03 -0.03
C GLY A 11 -8.10 22.09 0.26
N GLU A 12 -7.30 22.42 1.26
CA GLU A 12 -6.17 21.61 1.73
C GLU A 12 -6.54 20.98 3.06
N PHE A 13 -6.34 19.68 3.17
CA PHE A 13 -6.36 18.99 4.46
C PHE A 13 -5.02 18.32 4.69
N THR A 14 -4.44 18.57 5.86
CA THR A 14 -3.17 17.97 6.26
C THR A 14 -3.38 17.07 7.48
N LEU A 15 -3.06 15.80 7.30
CA LEU A 15 -3.02 14.79 8.35
C LEU A 15 -1.59 14.70 8.90
N GLY A 16 -1.32 15.53 9.92
CA GLY A 16 0.01 15.62 10.55
C GLY A 16 0.32 14.52 11.56
N PRO A 17 1.54 14.53 12.14
CA PRO A 17 1.98 13.54 13.12
C PRO A 17 1.03 13.44 14.32
N GLY A 18 0.68 12.21 14.73
CA GLY A 18 -0.28 11.95 15.80
C GLY A 18 -1.75 12.20 15.43
N GLY A 19 -2.03 12.83 14.29
CA GLY A 19 -3.37 13.00 13.76
C GLY A 19 -3.94 11.67 13.26
N THR A 20 -5.22 11.42 13.54
CA THR A 20 -5.95 10.26 13.01
C THR A 20 -7.19 10.71 12.27
N LEU A 21 -7.38 10.23 11.04
CA LEU A 21 -8.63 10.34 10.30
C LEU A 21 -9.27 8.95 10.20
N ASN A 22 -10.42 8.77 10.86
CA ASN A 22 -11.24 7.57 10.69
C ASN A 22 -12.20 7.77 9.50
N ILE A 23 -12.21 6.83 8.56
CA ILE A 23 -13.01 6.97 7.34
C ILE A 23 -13.47 5.61 6.80
N GLY A 24 -14.54 5.59 6.01
CA GLY A 24 -14.97 4.42 5.24
C GLY A 24 -15.84 4.85 4.04
N GLY A 25 -16.28 3.90 3.24
CA GLY A 25 -17.25 4.08 2.16
C GLY A 25 -16.64 4.36 0.77
N ALA A 26 -17.45 4.13 -0.27
CA ALA A 26 -17.06 4.15 -1.69
C ALA A 26 -16.56 5.50 -2.24
N ALA A 27 -16.63 6.58 -1.45
CA ALA A 27 -16.08 7.89 -1.76
C ALA A 27 -15.71 8.66 -0.48
N GLY A 28 -15.20 7.94 0.54
CA GLY A 28 -14.92 8.51 1.86
C GLY A 28 -14.05 9.77 1.79
N ILE A 29 -13.06 9.78 0.89
CA ILE A 29 -12.32 10.96 0.47
C ILE A 29 -12.56 11.13 -1.04
N ALA A 30 -13.28 12.19 -1.42
CA ALA A 30 -13.61 12.43 -2.82
C ALA A 30 -12.81 13.62 -3.35
N LYS A 31 -12.22 13.45 -4.54
CA LYS A 31 -11.69 14.56 -5.32
C LYS A 31 -12.87 15.36 -5.87
N GLY A 32 -13.02 16.61 -5.44
CA GLY A 32 -13.94 17.55 -6.07
C GLY A 32 -13.42 18.00 -7.44
N ASN A 33 -14.16 18.89 -8.10
CA ASN A 33 -13.76 19.45 -9.40
C ASN A 33 -12.63 20.49 -9.28
N GLY A 34 -12.27 20.90 -8.06
CA GLY A 34 -11.21 21.86 -7.76
C GLY A 34 -9.82 21.23 -7.55
N ALA A 35 -8.85 22.07 -7.22
CA ALA A 35 -7.45 21.69 -6.95
C ALA A 35 -7.22 21.26 -5.49
N GLY A 36 -8.22 20.63 -4.86
CA GLY A 36 -8.11 20.19 -3.47
C GLY A 36 -6.90 19.29 -3.25
N ARG A 37 -6.30 19.36 -2.07
CA ARG A 37 -5.12 18.58 -1.68
C ARG A 37 -5.35 17.83 -0.39
N PHE A 38 -4.89 16.59 -0.34
CA PHE A 38 -4.83 15.80 0.88
C PHE A 38 -3.37 15.47 1.17
N ASN A 39 -2.81 16.07 2.20
CA ASN A 39 -1.42 15.87 2.58
C ASN A 39 -1.37 14.93 3.80
N CYS A 40 -0.69 13.80 3.66
CA CYS A 40 -0.33 12.95 4.80
C CYS A 40 1.10 13.27 5.21
N SER A 41 1.25 13.93 6.36
CA SER A 41 2.52 14.35 6.90
C SER A 41 2.87 13.56 8.16
N GLY A 42 2.65 12.24 8.12
CA GLY A 42 2.99 11.33 9.23
C GLY A 42 1.85 11.00 10.18
N GLY A 43 0.61 11.33 9.80
CA GLY A 43 -0.57 10.88 10.53
C GLY A 43 -1.10 9.51 10.08
N LEU A 44 -2.21 9.11 10.70
CA LEU A 44 -2.88 7.83 10.52
C LEU A 44 -4.20 8.00 9.78
N LEU A 45 -4.31 7.44 8.58
CA LEU A 45 -5.58 7.22 7.91
C LEU A 45 -6.10 5.83 8.29
N LYS A 46 -7.14 5.79 9.12
CA LYS A 46 -7.75 4.54 9.59
C LYS A 46 -9.06 4.28 8.85
N VAL A 47 -9.11 3.17 8.13
CA VAL A 47 -10.30 2.73 7.41
C VAL A 47 -11.16 1.86 8.31
N THR A 48 -12.41 2.26 8.55
CA THR A 48 -13.32 1.58 9.49
C THR A 48 -14.72 1.40 8.88
N GLY A 49 -15.42 0.36 9.34
CA GLY A 49 -16.84 0.10 9.05
C GLY A 49 -17.14 -0.47 7.66
N SER A 50 -16.50 0.04 6.60
CA SER A 50 -16.71 -0.42 5.21
C SER A 50 -15.50 -0.15 4.35
N ASP A 51 -15.45 -0.79 3.18
CA ASP A 51 -14.39 -0.56 2.20
C ASP A 51 -14.30 0.92 1.81
N LEU A 52 -13.07 1.43 1.72
CA LEU A 52 -12.78 2.78 1.24
C LEU A 52 -12.40 2.72 -0.24
N THR A 53 -13.01 3.58 -1.04
CA THR A 53 -12.49 3.93 -2.37
C THR A 53 -12.31 5.44 -2.45
N THR A 54 -11.14 5.88 -2.95
CA THR A 54 -10.82 7.30 -3.10
C THR A 54 -10.08 7.56 -4.40
N SER A 55 -10.47 8.62 -5.10
CA SER A 55 -9.76 9.15 -6.27
C SER A 55 -8.90 10.38 -5.93
N MET A 56 -8.85 10.76 -4.66
CA MET A 56 -8.10 11.93 -4.18
C MET A 56 -6.60 11.63 -4.21
N PRO A 57 -5.78 12.41 -4.95
CA PRO A 57 -4.34 12.32 -4.84
C PRO A 57 -3.89 12.71 -3.43
N MET A 58 -2.85 12.05 -2.93
CA MET A 58 -2.32 12.33 -1.60
C MET A 58 -0.81 12.62 -1.65
N THR A 59 -0.38 13.68 -0.97
CA THR A 59 1.06 13.99 -0.82
C THR A 59 1.57 13.42 0.49
N LEU A 60 2.55 12.51 0.42
CA LEU A 60 3.28 12.00 1.56
C LEU A 60 4.51 12.89 1.78
N THR A 61 4.60 13.55 2.94
CA THR A 61 5.77 14.36 3.30
C THR A 61 6.60 13.72 4.42
N ASN A 62 5.99 12.82 5.19
CA ASN A 62 6.64 11.96 6.18
C ASN A 62 6.13 10.52 6.02
N LEU A 63 6.67 9.57 6.78
CA LEU A 63 6.14 8.20 6.84
C LEU A 63 4.70 8.21 7.36
N SER A 64 3.74 7.94 6.47
CA SER A 64 2.31 8.04 6.77
C SER A 64 1.68 6.65 6.89
N LEU A 65 0.81 6.47 7.88
CA LEU A 65 0.23 5.17 8.20
C LEU A 65 -1.18 5.05 7.61
N VAL A 66 -1.43 3.93 6.93
CA VAL A 66 -2.75 3.52 6.46
C VAL A 66 -3.13 2.24 7.18
N ASP A 67 -4.10 2.31 8.08
CA ASP A 67 -4.66 1.17 8.79
C ASP A 67 -5.97 0.75 8.12
N THR A 68 -5.99 -0.45 7.56
CA THR A 68 -7.19 -1.00 6.91
C THR A 68 -8.19 -1.62 7.87
N SER A 69 -7.85 -1.82 9.15
CA SER A 69 -8.71 -2.46 10.18
C SER A 69 -9.42 -3.77 9.76
N GLY A 70 -8.94 -4.45 8.72
CA GLY A 70 -9.54 -5.69 8.18
C GLY A 70 -10.40 -5.52 6.92
N VAL A 71 -10.66 -4.31 6.45
CA VAL A 71 -11.43 -4.04 5.22
C VAL A 71 -10.54 -3.65 4.04
N THR A 72 -11.10 -3.48 2.85
CA THR A 72 -10.35 -3.06 1.66
C THR A 72 -10.28 -1.54 1.56
N ALA A 73 -9.10 -1.02 1.19
CA ALA A 73 -8.91 0.38 0.84
C ALA A 73 -8.30 0.47 -0.56
N THR A 74 -8.98 1.15 -1.49
CA THR A 74 -8.54 1.32 -2.87
C THR A 74 -8.23 2.79 -3.15
N PHE A 75 -6.96 3.08 -3.45
CA PHE A 75 -6.48 4.41 -3.78
C PHE A 75 -6.30 4.51 -5.30
N ASN A 76 -7.28 5.16 -5.93
CA ASN A 76 -7.27 5.50 -7.35
C ASN A 76 -6.62 6.87 -7.62
N GLY A 77 -6.35 7.65 -6.58
CA GLY A 77 -5.52 8.86 -6.65
C GLY A 77 -4.05 8.52 -6.44
N ALA A 78 -3.16 9.20 -7.17
CA ALA A 78 -1.72 9.01 -7.03
C ALA A 78 -1.22 9.42 -5.65
N LEU A 79 -0.32 8.63 -5.08
CA LEU A 79 0.53 9.02 -3.96
C LEU A 79 1.79 9.70 -4.49
N SER A 80 2.18 10.83 -3.93
CA SER A 80 3.36 11.60 -4.35
C SER A 80 4.14 12.17 -3.17
N GLY A 81 5.35 12.68 -3.39
CA GLY A 81 6.10 13.44 -2.37
C GLY A 81 7.25 12.67 -1.72
N ALA A 82 8.02 13.34 -0.85
CA ALA A 82 9.26 12.78 -0.30
C ALA A 82 9.03 11.73 0.82
N GLY A 83 7.81 11.63 1.35
CA GLY A 83 7.45 10.73 2.45
C GLY A 83 7.28 9.28 2.01
N GLY A 84 7.12 8.41 3.01
CA GLY A 84 6.91 6.97 2.84
C GLY A 84 5.51 6.51 3.22
N LEU A 85 5.21 5.26 2.92
CA LEU A 85 3.94 4.60 3.22
C LEU A 85 4.17 3.45 4.21
N ALA A 86 3.41 3.45 5.30
CA ALA A 86 3.27 2.29 6.17
C ALA A 86 1.83 1.75 6.06
N LYS A 87 1.69 0.46 5.75
CA LYS A 87 0.42 -0.25 5.68
C LYS A 87 0.27 -1.15 6.89
N THR A 88 -0.84 -1.00 7.62
CA THR A 88 -1.24 -1.87 8.72
C THR A 88 -2.71 -2.30 8.61
N GLY A 89 -3.19 -3.03 9.61
CA GLY A 89 -4.49 -3.68 9.61
C GLY A 89 -4.52 -4.92 8.71
N ALA A 90 -5.38 -5.88 9.04
CA ALA A 90 -5.43 -7.18 8.38
C ALA A 90 -5.96 -7.15 6.92
N GLY A 91 -6.55 -6.03 6.49
CA GLY A 91 -7.16 -5.90 5.17
C GLY A 91 -6.17 -5.59 4.05
N THR A 92 -6.71 -5.27 2.89
CA THR A 92 -5.94 -4.99 1.67
C THR A 92 -5.92 -3.49 1.39
N LEU A 93 -4.74 -2.93 1.17
CA LEU A 93 -4.58 -1.61 0.55
C LEU A 93 -4.18 -1.81 -0.90
N THR A 94 -4.95 -1.27 -1.84
CA THR A 94 -4.68 -1.32 -3.28
C THR A 94 -4.24 0.06 -3.76
N LEU A 95 -3.04 0.14 -4.32
CA LEU A 95 -2.52 1.31 -5.03
C LEU A 95 -2.79 1.15 -6.52
N ALA A 96 -3.81 1.84 -7.03
CA ALA A 96 -4.31 1.67 -8.39
C ALA A 96 -3.85 2.77 -9.37
N ALA A 97 -3.19 3.81 -8.87
CA ALA A 97 -2.68 4.92 -9.67
C ALA A 97 -1.16 4.82 -9.89
N ALA A 98 -0.64 5.66 -10.79
CA ALA A 98 0.81 5.84 -10.96
C ALA A 98 1.36 6.65 -9.77
N ASN A 99 2.03 5.98 -8.84
CA ASN A 99 2.58 6.63 -7.65
C ASN A 99 3.98 7.19 -7.92
N SER A 100 4.35 8.22 -7.17
CA SER A 100 5.63 8.96 -7.28
C SER A 100 6.14 9.44 -5.92
N TYR A 101 5.70 8.81 -4.84
CA TYR A 101 6.34 9.05 -3.55
C TYR A 101 7.73 8.41 -3.56
N SER A 102 8.70 8.98 -2.84
CA SER A 102 10.10 8.52 -2.88
C SER A 102 10.58 7.90 -1.56
N GLY A 103 9.75 7.91 -0.52
CA GLY A 103 10.06 7.28 0.76
C GLY A 103 9.81 5.77 0.77
N ALA A 104 10.27 5.11 1.83
CA ALA A 104 10.14 3.67 1.99
C ALA A 104 8.69 3.19 2.09
N THR A 105 8.47 1.94 1.67
CA THR A 105 7.18 1.24 1.77
C THR A 105 7.29 0.12 2.80
N GLN A 106 6.47 0.18 3.84
CA GLN A 106 6.44 -0.80 4.92
C GLN A 106 5.08 -1.49 4.95
N VAL A 107 5.04 -2.80 4.79
CA VAL A 107 3.84 -3.61 5.00
C VAL A 107 3.98 -4.27 6.36
N ILE A 108 3.30 -3.70 7.36
CA ILE A 108 3.35 -4.14 8.75
C ILE A 108 2.34 -5.25 8.99
N ALA A 109 1.16 -5.17 8.37
CA ALA A 109 0.10 -6.17 8.46
C ALA A 109 -0.77 -6.22 7.18
N GLY A 110 -1.36 -7.39 6.92
CA GLY A 110 -2.29 -7.62 5.82
C GLY A 110 -1.61 -7.60 4.45
N THR A 111 -2.33 -7.09 3.45
CA THR A 111 -1.89 -7.09 2.06
C THR A 111 -1.71 -5.68 1.52
N LEU A 112 -0.59 -5.44 0.84
CA LEU A 112 -0.42 -4.31 -0.08
C LEU A 112 -0.51 -4.86 -1.50
N ALA A 113 -1.49 -4.40 -2.27
CA ALA A 113 -1.62 -4.66 -3.69
C ALA A 113 -1.15 -3.43 -4.47
N VAL A 114 -0.29 -3.62 -5.46
CA VAL A 114 0.23 -2.55 -6.33
C VAL A 114 -0.13 -2.93 -7.76
N ASN A 115 -0.87 -2.06 -8.46
CA ASN A 115 -1.39 -2.37 -9.80
C ASN A 115 -0.54 -1.76 -10.94
N LEU A 116 0.50 -0.99 -10.61
CA LEU A 116 1.46 -0.42 -11.55
C LEU A 116 2.87 -0.51 -10.95
N PRO A 117 3.94 -0.71 -11.75
CA PRO A 117 5.32 -0.73 -11.27
C PRO A 117 5.76 0.69 -10.87
N THR A 118 5.40 1.09 -9.65
CA THR A 118 5.55 2.47 -9.14
C THR A 118 5.96 2.50 -7.68
N LEU A 119 6.56 1.43 -7.16
CA LEU A 119 7.31 1.53 -5.93
C LEU A 119 8.55 2.40 -6.18
N ALA A 120 9.06 3.04 -5.14
CA ALA A 120 10.15 3.99 -5.29
C ALA A 120 11.48 3.25 -5.53
N ASP A 121 12.08 3.49 -6.70
CA ASP A 121 13.34 2.86 -7.14
C ASP A 121 14.47 2.99 -6.10
N ASP A 122 14.61 4.16 -5.50
CA ASP A 122 15.65 4.47 -4.51
C ASP A 122 15.21 4.23 -3.06
N ALA A 123 14.08 3.55 -2.84
CA ALA A 123 13.54 3.30 -1.51
C ALA A 123 13.55 1.82 -1.12
N ASP A 124 13.46 1.58 0.19
CA ASP A 124 13.35 0.25 0.75
C ASP A 124 11.90 -0.21 0.76
N VAL A 125 11.69 -1.50 0.48
CA VAL A 125 10.42 -2.20 0.73
C VAL A 125 10.64 -3.21 1.85
N ALA A 126 9.82 -3.14 2.88
CA ALA A 126 9.90 -4.01 4.05
C ALA A 126 8.56 -4.70 4.31
N LEU A 127 8.59 -6.02 4.41
CA LEU A 127 7.45 -6.86 4.76
C LEU A 127 7.62 -7.41 6.18
N GLY A 128 6.59 -7.25 7.01
CA GLY A 128 6.48 -7.89 8.31
C GLY A 128 5.98 -9.33 8.23
N THR A 129 5.93 -9.99 9.38
CA THR A 129 5.53 -11.40 9.47
C THR A 129 4.08 -11.58 9.03
N GLY A 130 3.85 -12.55 8.14
CA GLY A 130 2.50 -12.87 7.65
C GLY A 130 1.89 -11.80 6.73
N THR A 131 2.69 -10.86 6.23
CA THR A 131 2.23 -9.87 5.26
C THR A 131 2.36 -10.35 3.83
N THR A 132 1.58 -9.75 2.94
CA THR A 132 1.62 -10.04 1.51
C THR A 132 1.87 -8.75 0.72
N LEU A 133 2.84 -8.79 -0.19
CA LEU A 133 2.97 -7.83 -1.28
C LEU A 133 2.47 -8.49 -2.56
N HIS A 134 1.35 -8.00 -3.08
CA HIS A 134 0.75 -8.49 -4.31
C HIS A 134 1.06 -7.52 -5.45
N LEU A 135 1.93 -7.94 -6.37
CA LEU A 135 2.26 -7.18 -7.58
C LEU A 135 1.26 -7.54 -8.68
N ALA A 136 0.21 -6.75 -8.81
CA ALA A 136 -0.90 -6.97 -9.74
C ALA A 136 -0.68 -6.20 -11.06
N PHE A 137 0.54 -6.22 -11.59
CA PHE A 137 0.92 -5.59 -12.86
C PHE A 137 1.80 -6.51 -13.71
N THR A 138 1.95 -6.12 -14.98
CA THR A 138 2.93 -6.74 -15.89
C THR A 138 4.16 -5.86 -16.01
N GLY A 139 5.32 -6.46 -16.30
CA GLY A 139 6.59 -5.77 -16.38
C GLY A 139 7.43 -5.89 -15.11
N THR A 140 8.39 -4.98 -14.96
CA THR A 140 9.35 -4.96 -13.85
C THR A 140 9.22 -3.67 -13.08
N ASP A 141 9.38 -3.76 -11.77
CA ASP A 141 9.54 -2.62 -10.85
C ASP A 141 10.91 -2.74 -10.19
N THR A 142 11.52 -1.62 -9.81
CA THR A 142 12.82 -1.59 -9.14
C THR A 142 12.70 -0.97 -7.76
N ILE A 143 13.53 -1.43 -6.83
CA ILE A 143 13.59 -0.93 -5.45
C ILE A 143 15.04 -1.04 -4.95
N ARG A 144 15.41 -0.24 -3.96
CA ARG A 144 16.79 -0.22 -3.44
C ARG A 144 17.10 -1.44 -2.59
N ARG A 145 16.15 -1.89 -1.78
CA ARG A 145 16.31 -3.05 -0.90
C ARG A 145 14.97 -3.69 -0.62
N PHE A 146 14.97 -5.01 -0.56
CA PHE A 146 13.84 -5.80 -0.11
C PHE A 146 14.16 -6.52 1.19
N THR A 147 13.28 -6.40 2.19
CA THR A 147 13.42 -7.10 3.47
C THR A 147 12.13 -7.82 3.83
N ILE A 148 12.24 -9.02 4.36
CA ILE A 148 11.13 -9.80 4.91
C ILE A 148 11.48 -10.15 6.34
N ASN A 149 10.64 -9.75 7.29
CA ASN A 149 10.84 -9.95 8.73
C ASN A 149 12.20 -9.40 9.21
N GLY A 150 12.62 -8.27 8.64
CA GLY A 150 13.93 -7.66 8.91
C GLY A 150 15.12 -8.35 8.24
N LEU A 151 14.93 -9.49 7.58
CA LEU A 151 15.99 -10.18 6.84
C LEU A 151 16.11 -9.62 5.42
N LEU A 152 17.31 -9.17 5.06
CA LEU A 152 17.64 -8.76 3.70
C LEU A 152 17.44 -9.92 2.73
N GLN A 153 16.70 -9.65 1.67
CA GLN A 153 16.49 -10.57 0.58
C GLN A 153 17.52 -10.33 -0.53
N ALA A 154 17.91 -11.40 -1.24
CA ALA A 154 18.82 -11.28 -2.36
C ALA A 154 18.22 -10.45 -3.50
N THR A 155 19.06 -9.75 -4.25
CA THR A 155 18.65 -9.11 -5.51
C THR A 155 18.21 -10.18 -6.50
N GLY A 156 17.10 -9.98 -7.21
CA GLY A 156 16.63 -10.92 -8.22
C GLY A 156 15.16 -10.70 -8.58
N THR A 157 14.66 -11.54 -9.49
CA THR A 157 13.24 -11.57 -9.85
C THR A 157 12.49 -12.41 -8.82
N TRP A 158 11.57 -11.77 -8.10
CA TRP A 158 10.69 -12.45 -7.14
C TRP A 158 9.41 -12.89 -7.84
N VAL A 159 9.28 -14.20 -8.08
CA VAL A 159 8.03 -14.80 -8.58
C VAL A 159 7.28 -15.46 -7.41
N PRO A 160 5.94 -15.58 -7.48
CA PRO A 160 5.19 -16.36 -6.50
C PRO A 160 5.78 -17.77 -6.38
N SER A 161 6.01 -18.25 -5.15
CA SER A 161 6.46 -19.62 -4.95
C SER A 161 5.41 -20.59 -5.49
N ALA A 162 5.79 -21.53 -6.36
CA ALA A 162 4.93 -22.64 -6.71
C ALA A 162 4.48 -23.39 -5.44
N PRO A 163 3.27 -23.97 -5.40
CA PRO A 163 2.89 -24.89 -4.34
C PRO A 163 3.98 -25.95 -4.20
N ARG A 164 4.38 -26.28 -2.96
CA ARG A 164 5.22 -27.46 -2.75
C ARG A 164 4.36 -28.67 -3.09
N ASP A 165 4.56 -29.27 -4.25
CA ASP A 165 4.13 -30.65 -4.47
C ASP A 165 4.92 -31.50 -3.46
N GLU A 166 4.24 -32.04 -2.44
CA GLU A 166 4.82 -33.12 -1.64
C GLU A 166 5.08 -34.30 -2.60
N PRO A 167 6.29 -34.89 -2.62
CA PRO A 167 6.46 -36.15 -3.31
C PRO A 167 5.66 -37.21 -2.56
N ASP A 168 4.59 -37.70 -3.19
CA ASP A 168 3.84 -38.86 -2.72
C ASP A 168 4.83 -40.00 -2.41
N GLY A 169 4.78 -40.46 -1.17
CA GLY A 169 5.57 -41.57 -0.69
C GLY A 169 5.29 -42.84 -1.50
N ALA A 170 6.16 -43.15 -2.46
CA ALA A 170 6.28 -44.48 -3.00
C ALA A 170 7.31 -45.25 -2.15
N ASP A 171 6.76 -45.96 -1.17
CA ASP A 171 7.35 -47.13 -0.52
C ASP A 171 7.97 -48.07 -1.57
N HIS A 172 9.28 -48.25 -1.49
CA HIS A 172 9.95 -49.41 -2.05
C HIS A 172 10.72 -50.12 -0.94
N ARG A 173 10.02 -50.61 0.07
CA ARG A 173 10.38 -51.90 0.69
C ARG A 173 9.92 -53.01 -0.25
N ALA A 174 10.85 -53.46 -1.10
CA ALA A 174 10.78 -54.83 -1.59
C ALA A 174 11.48 -55.73 -0.56
N ASP A 175 10.67 -56.53 0.11
CA ASP A 175 11.03 -57.77 0.80
C ASP A 175 11.60 -58.78 -0.22
N SER A 176 12.86 -59.21 -0.03
CA SER A 176 13.31 -60.61 0.15
C SER A 176 14.83 -60.73 0.14
#